data_AF-A0A0Q5ZUS1-F1
#
_entry.id   AF-A0A0Q5ZUS1-F1
#
_cell.length_a   1.000
_cell.length_b   1.000
_cell.length_c   1.000
_cell.angle_alpha   90.00
_cell.angle_beta   90.00
_cell.angle_gamma   90.00
#
_symmetry.space_group_name_H-M   'P 1'
#
loop_
_entity.id
_entity.type
_entity.pdbx_description
1 polymer ?
#
loop_
_entity_poly.entity_id
_entity_poly.type
_entity_poly.pdbx_seq_one_letter_code
_entity_poly.pdbx_strand_id
1 'polypeptide(L)'
;MNGKIRSLFFICLGLLFGMSVMYVYKNFIADKKENSASNYQSKKGNTIQNSSEIYSLTEEKTVINYVKQNHKLPSYYITKNEAKNQGWDPSKGNLCEVLPGKAIGGDHFSNREKTLPQSEQYFEADVNYHCGNRNADRIVFTKNGEVYLTKNHYKSFEKQ
;
A
#
# COMPACT_ATOMS: atom_id res chain seq x y z
N MET A 1 -18.78 -48.01 -40.84
CA MET A 1 -18.74 -47.77 -39.37
C MET A 1 -20.15 -47.41 -38.90
N ASN A 2 -20.74 -48.20 -37.99
CA ASN A 2 -22.13 -48.08 -37.59
C ASN A 2 -22.40 -46.66 -37.01
N GLY A 3 -23.50 -46.00 -37.40
CA GLY A 3 -23.75 -44.60 -37.03
C GLY A 3 -23.75 -44.35 -35.52
N LYS A 4 -24.21 -45.35 -34.76
CA LYS A 4 -24.19 -45.35 -33.29
C LYS A 4 -22.77 -45.40 -32.72
N ILE A 5 -21.88 -46.19 -33.34
CA ILE A 5 -20.47 -46.33 -32.94
C ILE A 5 -19.72 -45.03 -33.24
N ARG A 6 -19.98 -44.38 -34.39
CA ARG A 6 -19.42 -43.06 -34.71
C ARG A 6 -19.80 -42.00 -33.68
N SER A 7 -21.07 -41.94 -33.28
CA SER A 7 -21.54 -41.00 -32.26
C SER A 7 -20.86 -41.24 -30.91
N LEU A 8 -20.73 -42.50 -30.48
CA LEU A 8 -20.02 -42.87 -29.26
C LEU A 8 -18.54 -42.50 -29.31
N PHE A 9 -17.87 -42.70 -30.45
CA PHE A 9 -16.48 -42.29 -30.64
C PHE A 9 -16.29 -40.79 -30.49
N PHE A 10 -17.17 -39.96 -31.09
CA PHE A 10 -17.05 -38.50 -30.97
C PHE A 10 -17.35 -37.99 -29.55
N ILE A 11 -18.28 -38.63 -28.83
CA ILE A 11 -18.56 -38.31 -27.42
C ILE A 11 -17.36 -38.64 -26.52
N CYS A 12 -16.75 -39.83 -26.69
CA CYS A 12 -15.57 -40.21 -25.92
C CYS A 12 -14.35 -39.34 -26.25
N LEU A 13 -14.16 -38.97 -27.52
CA LEU A 13 -13.06 -38.09 -27.94
C LEU A 13 -13.21 -36.67 -27.36
N GLY A 14 -14.43 -36.14 -27.34
CA GLY A 14 -14.73 -34.84 -26.74
C GLY A 14 -14.50 -34.80 -25.22
N LEU A 15 -14.89 -35.86 -24.50
CA LEU A 15 -14.63 -35.97 -23.06
C LEU A 15 -13.14 -36.06 -22.73
N LEU A 16 -12.37 -36.84 -23.50
CA LEU A 16 -10.92 -36.96 -23.30
C LEU A 16 -10.19 -35.63 -23.61
N PHE A 17 -10.60 -34.94 -24.67
CA PHE A 17 -10.04 -33.64 -25.01
C PHE A 17 -10.37 -32.57 -23.96
N GLY A 18 -11.60 -32.53 -23.46
CA GLY A 18 -12.01 -31.62 -22.38
C GLY A 18 -11.22 -31.84 -21.09
N MET A 19 -11.01 -33.09 -20.69
CA MET A 19 -10.20 -33.45 -19.51
C MET A 19 -8.72 -33.06 -19.70
N SER A 20 -8.17 -33.25 -20.89
CA SER A 20 -6.78 -32.87 -21.22
C SER A 20 -6.59 -31.34 -21.18
N VAL A 21 -7.53 -30.57 -21.76
CA VAL A 21 -7.50 -29.10 -21.71
C VAL A 21 -7.65 -28.58 -20.27
N MET A 22 -8.53 -29.17 -19.47
CA MET A 22 -8.68 -28.81 -18.06
C MET A 22 -7.41 -29.14 -17.25
N TYR A 23 -6.76 -30.27 -17.53
CA TYR A 23 -5.50 -30.66 -16.89
C TYR A 23 -4.36 -29.69 -17.24
N VAL A 24 -4.19 -29.33 -18.52
CA VAL A 24 -3.19 -28.34 -18.94
C VAL A 24 -3.51 -26.95 -18.37
N TYR A 25 -4.78 -26.54 -18.34
CA TYR A 25 -5.19 -25.28 -17.70
C TYR A 25 -4.84 -25.26 -16.21
N LYS A 26 -5.12 -26.34 -15.47
CA LYS A 26 -4.76 -26.45 -14.05
C LYS A 26 -3.24 -26.42 -13.84
N ASN A 27 -2.48 -27.11 -14.70
CA ASN A 27 -1.04 -27.29 -14.51
C ASN A 27 -0.18 -26.14 -15.05
N PHE A 28 -0.73 -25.27 -15.92
CA PHE A 28 0.03 -24.17 -16.55
C PHE A 28 -0.62 -22.78 -16.43
N ILE A 29 -1.94 -22.68 -16.24
CA ILE A 29 -2.67 -21.38 -16.23
C ILE A 29 -3.23 -21.05 -14.85
N ALA A 30 -3.72 -22.04 -14.09
CA ALA A 30 -4.31 -21.80 -12.76
C ALA A 30 -3.30 -21.24 -11.74
N ASP A 31 -2.00 -21.50 -11.91
CA ASP A 31 -0.93 -20.90 -11.10
C ASP A 31 -0.51 -19.48 -11.54
N LYS A 32 -1.14 -18.93 -12.59
CA LYS A 32 -0.88 -17.57 -13.12
C LYS A 32 -2.00 -16.57 -12.80
N LYS A 33 -2.71 -16.78 -11.70
CA LYS A 33 -3.67 -15.81 -11.16
C LYS A 33 -3.60 -15.66 -9.64
N GLU A 34 -2.39 -15.69 -9.07
CA GLU A 34 -2.04 -15.02 -7.81
C GLU A 34 -0.52 -15.18 -7.60
N ASN A 35 0.27 -14.24 -8.12
CA ASN A 35 1.69 -14.10 -7.75
C ASN A 35 2.17 -12.67 -8.05
N SER A 36 1.57 -11.72 -7.34
CA SER A 36 2.31 -10.62 -6.72
C SER A 36 2.03 -10.66 -5.21
N ALA A 37 2.10 -11.85 -4.63
CA ALA A 37 2.14 -12.06 -3.19
C ALA A 37 3.61 -12.31 -2.82
N SER A 38 4.34 -11.23 -2.55
CA SER A 38 5.55 -11.33 -1.73
C SER A 38 5.17 -12.00 -0.42
N ASN A 39 5.82 -13.12 -0.10
CA ASN A 39 5.78 -13.84 1.16
C ASN A 39 5.56 -12.91 2.38
N TYR A 40 4.32 -12.76 2.82
CA TYR A 40 4.02 -12.38 4.21
C TYR A 40 3.60 -13.65 4.92
N GLN A 41 4.61 -14.37 5.41
CA GLN A 41 4.41 -15.33 6.49
C GLN A 41 3.67 -14.60 7.61
N SER A 42 2.47 -15.07 7.94
CA SER A 42 1.79 -14.76 9.20
C SER A 42 2.66 -15.23 10.36
N LYS A 43 3.62 -14.40 10.77
CA LYS A 43 4.34 -14.52 12.04
C LYS A 43 3.68 -13.58 13.03
N LYS A 44 2.88 -14.16 13.90
CA LYS A 44 2.51 -13.60 15.21
C LYS A 44 3.80 -13.56 16.05
N GLY A 45 4.66 -12.57 15.78
CA GLY A 45 5.97 -12.39 16.41
C GLY A 45 6.75 -11.24 15.78
N ASN A 46 7.08 -10.23 16.61
CA ASN A 46 7.95 -9.05 16.37
C ASN A 46 7.30 -7.72 15.93
N THR A 47 6.26 -7.27 16.66
CA THR A 47 5.82 -5.85 16.64
C THR A 47 6.97 -4.86 16.84
N ILE A 48 7.97 -5.22 17.67
CA ILE A 48 9.15 -4.38 17.96
C ILE A 48 10.08 -4.20 16.74
N GLN A 49 10.26 -5.25 15.93
CA GLN A 49 11.11 -5.14 14.73
C GLN A 49 10.41 -4.30 13.66
N ASN A 50 9.11 -4.55 13.44
CA ASN A 50 8.31 -3.77 12.51
C ASN A 50 8.22 -2.30 12.90
N SER A 51 8.14 -1.99 14.21
CA SER A 51 8.13 -0.60 14.69
C SER A 51 9.46 0.10 14.48
N SER A 52 10.59 -0.60 14.70
CA SER A 52 11.92 -0.03 14.45
C SER A 52 12.14 0.23 12.96
N GLU A 53 11.73 -0.71 12.09
CA GLU A 53 11.89 -0.58 10.65
C GLU A 53 11.04 0.56 10.08
N ILE A 54 9.75 0.64 10.44
CA ILE A 54 8.89 1.71 9.94
C ILE A 54 9.30 3.08 10.48
N TYR A 55 9.82 3.15 11.71
CA TYR A 55 10.36 4.38 12.26
C TYR A 55 11.55 4.88 11.45
N SER A 56 12.53 4.02 11.18
CA SER A 56 13.69 4.39 10.35
C SER A 56 13.29 4.80 8.94
N LEU A 57 12.32 4.13 8.33
CA LEU A 57 11.79 4.50 7.01
C LEU A 57 11.08 5.85 7.04
N THR A 58 10.34 6.16 8.10
CA THR A 58 9.52 7.37 8.19
C THR A 58 10.24 8.53 8.88
N GLU A 59 11.52 8.40 9.21
CA GLU A 59 12.30 9.47 9.82
C GLU A 59 12.24 10.74 8.95
N GLU A 60 11.94 11.89 9.56
CA GLU A 60 11.58 13.11 8.84
C GLU A 60 12.61 13.50 7.76
N LYS A 61 13.90 13.44 8.06
CA LYS A 61 14.98 13.79 7.12
C LYS A 61 15.01 12.86 5.91
N THR A 62 14.81 11.57 6.13
CA THR A 62 14.76 10.55 5.08
C THR A 62 13.62 10.85 4.11
N VAL A 63 12.42 11.07 4.64
CA VAL A 63 11.22 11.31 3.83
C VAL A 63 11.29 12.66 3.12
N ILE A 64 11.73 13.73 3.81
CA ILE A 64 11.89 15.08 3.24
C ILE A 64 12.85 15.03 2.06
N ASN A 65 14.04 14.42 2.23
CA ASN A 65 15.03 14.32 1.17
C ASN A 65 14.50 13.53 -0.03
N TYR A 66 13.79 12.42 0.21
CA TYR A 66 13.19 11.64 -0.86
C TYR A 66 12.14 12.45 -1.63
N VAL A 67 11.23 13.13 -0.94
CA VAL A 67 10.17 13.93 -1.59
C VAL A 67 10.75 15.08 -2.40
N LYS A 68 11.77 15.77 -1.88
CA LYS A 68 12.46 16.84 -2.62
C LYS A 68 13.11 16.34 -3.91
N GLN A 69 13.70 15.15 -3.89
CA GLN A 69 14.41 14.59 -5.05
C GLN A 69 13.46 13.95 -6.06
N ASN A 70 12.39 13.30 -5.60
CA ASN A 70 11.54 12.44 -6.42
C ASN A 70 10.16 13.03 -6.72
N HIS A 71 9.80 14.14 -6.06
CA HIS A 71 8.50 14.82 -6.14
C HIS A 71 7.30 13.90 -5.86
N LYS A 72 7.53 12.85 -5.08
CA LYS A 72 6.53 11.85 -4.67
C LYS A 72 6.93 11.20 -3.36
N LEU A 73 5.97 10.56 -2.70
CA LEU A 73 6.25 9.78 -1.51
C LEU A 73 6.91 8.43 -1.86
N PRO A 74 7.71 7.87 -0.95
CA PRO A 74 8.12 6.47 -0.99
C PRO A 74 6.92 5.51 -1.04
N SER A 75 7.09 4.33 -1.64
CA SER A 75 6.02 3.35 -1.89
C SER A 75 5.44 2.66 -0.62
N TYR A 76 6.03 2.90 0.54
CA TYR A 76 5.49 2.44 1.83
C TYR A 76 4.43 3.39 2.39
N TYR A 77 4.21 4.55 1.79
CA TYR A 77 3.07 5.40 2.11
C TYR A 77 1.80 4.92 1.42
N ILE A 78 0.69 5.02 2.14
CA ILE A 78 -0.64 4.68 1.68
C ILE A 78 -1.63 5.73 2.18
N THR A 79 -2.65 6.06 1.37
CA THR A 79 -3.64 7.06 1.78
C THR A 79 -4.52 6.54 2.91
N LYS A 80 -5.16 7.44 3.65
CA LYS A 80 -6.11 7.07 4.72
C LYS A 80 -7.22 6.16 4.20
N ASN A 81 -7.73 6.43 3.00
CA ASN A 81 -8.83 5.65 2.44
C ASN A 81 -8.39 4.23 2.05
N GLU A 82 -7.25 4.09 1.39
CA GLU A 82 -6.70 2.77 1.04
C GLU A 82 -6.37 1.95 2.29
N ALA A 83 -5.84 2.58 3.35
CA ALA A 83 -5.57 1.92 4.61
C ALA A 83 -6.86 1.46 5.31
N LYS A 84 -7.89 2.32 5.37
CA LYS A 84 -9.20 1.97 5.95
C LYS A 84 -9.86 0.79 5.21
N ASN A 85 -9.78 0.78 3.88
CA ASN A 85 -10.31 -0.30 3.05
C ASN A 85 -9.61 -1.65 3.32
N GLN A 86 -8.41 -1.62 3.89
CA GLN A 86 -7.64 -2.80 4.28
C GLN A 86 -7.70 -3.11 5.79
N GLY A 87 -8.65 -2.50 6.51
CA GLY A 87 -8.92 -2.83 7.91
C GLY A 87 -8.21 -1.93 8.93
N TRP A 88 -7.57 -0.84 8.50
CA TRP A 88 -7.04 0.14 9.44
C TRP A 88 -8.17 0.86 10.16
N ASP A 89 -8.15 0.77 11.48
CA ASP A 89 -9.01 1.49 12.41
C ASP A 89 -8.14 2.48 13.21
N PRO A 90 -8.25 3.79 12.93
CA PRO A 90 -7.46 4.81 13.62
C PRO A 90 -7.65 4.81 15.14
N SER A 91 -8.85 4.43 15.63
CA SER A 91 -9.15 4.41 17.06
C SER A 91 -8.44 3.28 17.80
N LYS A 92 -8.06 2.22 17.09
CA LYS A 92 -7.34 1.07 17.62
C LYS A 92 -5.83 1.19 17.44
N GLY A 93 -5.34 2.14 16.66
CA GLY A 93 -3.91 2.25 16.35
C GLY A 93 -3.34 1.02 15.62
N ASN A 94 -4.19 0.24 14.93
CA ASN A 94 -3.84 -1.08 14.43
C ASN A 94 -3.11 -1.08 13.07
N LEU A 95 -2.59 0.06 12.59
CA LEU A 95 -2.06 0.17 11.22
C LEU A 95 -0.98 -0.86 10.94
N CYS A 96 0.04 -0.97 11.80
CA CYS A 96 1.11 -1.95 11.62
C CYS A 96 0.66 -3.41 11.78
N GLU A 97 -0.50 -3.66 12.38
CA GLU A 97 -1.06 -5.01 12.52
C GLU A 97 -1.71 -5.46 11.22
N VAL A 98 -2.48 -4.57 10.59
CA VAL A 98 -3.20 -4.87 9.34
C VAL A 98 -2.38 -4.60 8.09
N LEU A 99 -1.42 -3.66 8.18
CA LEU A 99 -0.57 -3.20 7.09
C LEU A 99 0.89 -3.03 7.58
N PRO A 100 1.61 -4.14 7.83
CA PRO A 100 3.00 -4.10 8.27
C PRO A 100 3.89 -3.30 7.30
N GLY A 101 4.75 -2.44 7.85
CA GLY A 101 5.69 -1.64 7.05
C GLY A 101 5.03 -0.51 6.25
N LYS A 102 3.80 -0.10 6.58
CA LYS A 102 3.11 1.02 5.94
C LYS A 102 2.99 2.23 6.88
N ALA A 103 2.93 3.41 6.28
CA ALA A 103 2.67 4.69 6.95
C ALA A 103 1.58 5.48 6.19
N ILE A 104 0.89 6.37 6.88
CA ILE A 104 -0.19 7.17 6.29
C ILE A 104 0.40 8.36 5.53
N GLY A 105 0.00 8.57 4.28
CA GLY A 105 0.39 9.73 3.51
C GLY A 105 -0.13 9.74 2.07
N GLY A 106 -0.07 10.91 1.44
CA GLY A 106 -0.52 11.15 0.08
C GLY A 106 -1.93 11.74 -0.01
N ASP A 107 -2.62 11.93 1.12
CA ASP A 107 -3.89 12.63 1.16
C ASP A 107 -3.73 14.14 0.89
N HIS A 108 -4.75 14.76 0.31
CA HIS A 108 -4.76 16.20 0.05
C HIS A 108 -4.83 17.01 1.36
N PHE A 109 -3.92 17.97 1.52
CA PHE A 109 -3.91 18.92 2.63
C PHE A 109 -4.57 20.23 2.21
N SER A 110 -5.76 20.50 2.74
CA SER A 110 -6.58 21.63 2.29
C SER A 110 -6.11 23.04 2.69
N ASN A 111 -5.08 23.18 3.53
CA ASN A 111 -4.57 24.48 4.00
C ASN A 111 -5.67 25.47 4.46
N ARG A 112 -6.66 24.98 5.22
CA ARG A 112 -7.85 25.78 5.63
C ARG A 112 -7.48 26.97 6.50
N GLU A 113 -6.45 26.82 7.32
CA GLU A 113 -5.94 27.87 8.20
C GLU A 113 -5.07 28.89 7.47
N LYS A 114 -4.76 28.67 6.18
CA LYS A 114 -4.00 29.59 5.31
C LYS A 114 -2.62 29.94 5.88
N THR A 115 -2.01 29.01 6.61
CA THR A 115 -0.67 29.14 7.18
C THR A 115 0.44 28.88 6.16
N LEU A 116 0.09 28.26 5.03
CA LEU A 116 0.95 28.07 3.86
C LEU A 116 0.47 28.94 2.68
N PRO A 117 1.32 29.20 1.66
CA PRO A 117 0.92 29.89 0.43
C PRO A 117 -0.35 29.29 -0.21
N GLN A 118 -1.17 30.11 -0.90
CA GLN A 118 -2.48 29.66 -1.41
C GLN A 118 -2.48 29.22 -2.87
N SER A 119 -1.43 29.49 -3.63
CA SER A 119 -1.33 29.14 -5.06
C SER A 119 -1.05 27.66 -5.32
N GLU A 120 -0.72 26.89 -4.28
CA GLU A 120 -0.22 25.53 -4.41
C GLU A 120 -1.26 24.48 -3.99
N GLN A 121 -1.12 23.29 -4.57
CA GLN A 121 -1.78 22.08 -4.07
C GLN A 121 -0.84 21.36 -3.12
N TYR A 122 -1.36 21.05 -1.93
CA TYR A 122 -0.59 20.38 -0.88
C TYR A 122 -1.09 18.97 -0.62
N PHE A 123 -0.15 18.13 -0.23
CA PHE A 123 -0.35 16.75 0.22
C PHE A 123 0.33 16.58 1.57
N GLU A 124 -0.13 15.63 2.38
CA GLU A 124 0.44 15.36 3.70
C GLU A 124 0.96 13.93 3.83
N ALA A 125 1.96 13.74 4.68
CA ALA A 125 2.45 12.41 5.07
C ALA A 125 2.95 12.40 6.52
N ASP A 126 2.71 11.28 7.21
CA ASP A 126 3.25 11.03 8.55
C ASP A 126 4.76 10.85 8.50
N VAL A 127 5.45 11.41 9.49
CA VAL A 127 6.88 11.16 9.70
C VAL A 127 7.11 10.75 11.16
N ASN A 128 8.27 10.16 11.44
CA ASN A 128 8.67 9.66 12.76
C ASN A 128 7.65 8.64 13.34
N TYR A 129 6.99 7.85 12.49
CA TYR A 129 5.93 6.93 12.89
C TYR A 129 6.50 5.64 13.47
N HIS A 130 6.03 5.22 14.66
CA HIS A 130 6.59 4.09 15.41
C HIS A 130 5.55 3.00 15.73
N CYS A 131 4.60 2.77 14.81
CA CYS A 131 3.42 1.91 15.03
C CYS A 131 2.47 2.40 16.15
N GLY A 132 1.29 1.79 16.22
CA GLY A 132 0.23 2.22 17.14
C GLY A 132 -0.52 3.44 16.62
N ASN A 133 -0.91 4.32 17.55
CA ASN A 133 -1.54 5.59 17.21
C ASN A 133 -0.57 6.50 16.44
N ARG A 134 -1.11 7.25 15.47
CA ARG A 134 -0.34 8.25 14.74
C ARG A 134 0.11 9.36 15.69
N ASN A 135 1.34 9.85 15.52
CA ASN A 135 1.91 10.96 16.28
C ASN A 135 1.42 12.32 15.75
N ALA A 136 2.03 13.44 16.16
CA ALA A 136 1.69 14.79 15.68
C ALA A 136 2.51 15.25 14.46
N ASP A 137 3.52 14.47 14.05
CA ASP A 137 4.56 14.90 13.13
C ASP A 137 4.18 14.61 11.68
N ARG A 138 4.22 15.62 10.83
CA ARG A 138 3.82 15.52 9.43
C ARG A 138 4.72 16.36 8.55
N ILE A 139 4.94 15.90 7.34
CA ILE A 139 5.31 16.80 6.25
C ILE A 139 4.06 17.21 5.47
N VAL A 140 4.10 18.43 4.96
CA VAL A 140 3.17 18.96 3.96
C VAL A 140 3.99 19.37 2.75
N PHE A 141 3.64 18.88 1.56
CA PHE A 141 4.46 19.06 0.37
C PHE A 141 3.64 19.36 -0.89
N THR A 142 4.28 19.99 -1.86
CA THR A 142 3.69 20.30 -3.17
C THR A 142 4.17 19.30 -4.23
N LYS A 143 3.49 19.26 -5.38
CA LYS A 143 3.94 18.47 -6.55
C LYS A 143 5.30 18.92 -7.09
N ASN A 144 5.71 20.14 -6.78
CA ASN A 144 6.97 20.72 -7.22
C ASN A 144 8.12 20.43 -6.24
N GLY A 145 7.89 19.65 -5.18
CA GLY A 145 8.92 19.25 -4.24
C GLY A 145 9.20 20.25 -3.11
N GLU A 146 8.37 21.30 -2.94
CA GLU A 146 8.43 22.11 -1.72
C GLU A 146 7.93 21.28 -0.54
N VAL A 147 8.63 21.35 0.60
CA VAL A 147 8.30 20.57 1.80
C VAL A 147 8.29 21.47 3.04
N TYR A 148 7.29 21.29 3.87
CA TYR A 148 7.09 21.95 5.15
C TYR A 148 6.92 20.89 6.23
N LEU A 149 7.60 21.03 7.36
CA LEU A 149 7.50 20.13 8.51
C LEU A 149 6.64 20.75 9.59
N THR A 150 5.77 19.95 10.20
CA THR A 150 5.07 20.29 11.44
C THR A 150 5.30 19.19 12.48
N LYS A 151 5.60 19.59 13.72
CA LYS A 151 5.77 18.69 14.87
C LYS A 151 4.70 18.88 15.94
N ASN A 152 3.63 19.60 15.58
CA ASN A 152 2.59 20.03 16.51
C ASN A 152 1.19 19.93 15.90
N HIS A 153 1.00 18.95 15.02
CA HIS A 153 -0.29 18.66 14.40
C HIS A 153 -0.87 19.88 13.67
N TYR A 154 -0.08 20.41 12.72
CA TYR A 154 -0.42 21.51 11.81
C TYR A 154 -0.54 22.91 12.43
N LYS A 155 -0.22 23.11 13.72
CA LYS A 155 -0.27 24.44 14.37
C LYS A 155 0.79 25.41 13.83
N SER A 156 1.96 24.90 13.48
CA SER A 156 3.01 25.69 12.82
C SER A 156 3.81 24.84 11.84
N PHE A 157 4.44 25.51 10.88
CA PHE A 157 5.21 24.90 9.81
C PHE A 157 6.61 25.50 9.70
N GLU A 158 7.60 24.65 9.47
CA GLU A 158 8.97 25.02 9.15
C GLU A 158 9.25 24.62 7.69
N LYS A 159 9.66 25.57 6.84
CA LYS A 159 10.08 25.25 5.47
C LYS A 159 11.40 24.47 5.53
N GLN A 160 11.47 23.35 4.83
CA GLN A 160 12.61 22.45 4.86
C GLN A 160 13.49 22.59 3.64
#